data_AF-A0A2L0CWE5-F1
#
_entry.id   AF-A0A2L0CWE5-F1
#
_cell.length_a   1.000
_cell.length_b   1.000
_cell.length_c   1.000
_cell.angle_alpha   90.00
_cell.angle_beta   90.00
_cell.angle_gamma   90.00
#
_symmetry.space_group_name_H-M   'P 1'
#
loop_
_entity.id
_entity.type
_entity.pdbx_description
1 polymer ?
#
loop_
_entity_poly.entity_id
_entity_poly.type
_entity_poly.pdbx_seq_one_letter_code
_entity_poly.pdbx_strand_id
1 'polypeptide(L)'
;GSIIRYPSSGASLCSLVFLLVYFFGMASSIWWVILSFTWFLAAGLKWGNEAIASYAQYFHLAAWLIPTFQTVAVLLAQAVDGDPVSGICYVGNMNMENLRTFVLAPLFVYLLVGTTFLLAGFVSLFRIRNVIKKQGGDGAGSKADKLEKLMIRIGIFSVLYTVPATIVIGCHLYENAFHEEWLRSAACTCTESRITSNKSRPLYSVL
;
A
#
# COMPACT_ATOMS: atom_id res chain seq x y z
N GLY A 1 -25.03 -6.24 -37.66
CA GLY A 1 -24.52 -6.08 -36.29
C GLY A 1 -24.34 -7.46 -35.70
N SER A 2 -23.10 -7.94 -35.66
CA SER A 2 -22.74 -9.30 -35.20
C SER A 2 -21.22 -9.46 -35.07
N ILE A 3 -20.51 -8.46 -34.54
CA ILE A 3 -19.08 -8.55 -34.19
C ILE A 3 -18.89 -7.85 -32.84
N ILE A 4 -19.51 -8.36 -31.78
CA ILE A 4 -18.92 -8.32 -30.44
C ILE A 4 -19.29 -9.66 -29.81
N ARG A 5 -18.45 -10.68 -30.03
CA ARG A 5 -18.47 -11.84 -29.16
C ARG A 5 -17.70 -11.44 -27.91
N TYR A 6 -18.40 -11.20 -26.80
CA TYR A 6 -17.74 -11.21 -25.50
C TYR A 6 -17.27 -12.65 -25.27
N PRO A 7 -15.96 -12.91 -25.26
CA PRO A 7 -15.48 -14.21 -24.80
C PRO A 7 -15.88 -14.27 -23.32
N SER A 8 -16.48 -15.38 -22.87
CA SER A 8 -16.57 -15.66 -21.42
C SER A 8 -15.18 -15.61 -20.75
N SER A 9 -14.11 -15.74 -21.54
CA SER A 9 -12.71 -15.53 -21.19
C SER A 9 -12.35 -14.09 -20.79
N GLY A 10 -13.07 -13.06 -21.25
CA GLY A 10 -12.75 -11.66 -20.94
C GLY A 10 -12.97 -11.31 -19.48
N ALA A 11 -14.06 -11.82 -18.89
CA ALA A 11 -14.34 -11.65 -17.46
C ALA A 11 -13.33 -12.42 -16.58
N SER A 12 -12.88 -13.60 -17.01
CA SER A 12 -11.88 -14.38 -16.27
C SER A 12 -10.47 -13.81 -16.38
N LEU A 13 -10.07 -13.27 -17.54
CA LEU A 13 -8.79 -12.57 -17.74
C LEU A 13 -8.73 -11.27 -16.93
N CYS A 14 -9.80 -10.46 -16.95
CA CYS A 14 -9.92 -9.24 -16.16
C CYS A 14 -9.83 -9.54 -14.65
N SER A 15 -10.58 -10.54 -14.19
CA SER A 15 -10.52 -10.99 -12.79
C SER A 15 -9.14 -11.51 -12.40
N LEU A 16 -8.44 -12.22 -13.28
CA LEU A 16 -7.08 -12.69 -13.03
C LEU A 16 -6.09 -11.52 -12.86
N VAL A 17 -6.16 -10.52 -13.74
CA VAL A 17 -5.31 -9.32 -13.61
C VAL A 17 -5.61 -8.60 -12.30
N PHE A 18 -6.89 -8.41 -11.98
CA PHE A 18 -7.30 -7.85 -10.68
C PHE A 18 -6.72 -8.64 -9.51
N LEU A 19 -6.85 -9.97 -9.51
CA LEU A 19 -6.29 -10.82 -8.45
C LEU A 19 -4.79 -10.60 -8.31
N LEU A 20 -4.04 -10.63 -9.42
CA LEU A 20 -2.59 -10.48 -9.37
C LEU A 20 -2.15 -9.09 -8.88
N VAL A 21 -2.85 -8.01 -9.25
CA VAL A 21 -2.45 -6.65 -8.85
C VAL A 21 -2.95 -6.33 -7.45
N TYR A 22 -4.22 -6.57 -7.16
CA TYR A 22 -4.85 -6.18 -5.89
C TYR A 22 -4.38 -7.06 -4.72
N PHE A 23 -4.42 -8.39 -4.86
CA PHE A 23 -4.05 -9.29 -3.76
C PHE A 23 -2.59 -9.10 -3.34
N PHE A 24 -1.66 -9.13 -4.30
CA PHE A 24 -0.24 -8.98 -4.01
C PHE A 24 0.12 -7.54 -3.58
N GLY A 25 -0.58 -6.52 -4.08
CA GLY A 25 -0.45 -5.15 -3.61
C GLY A 25 -0.85 -4.99 -2.14
N MET A 26 -2.01 -5.54 -1.75
CA MET A 26 -2.47 -5.53 -0.36
C MET A 26 -1.57 -6.39 0.54
N ALA A 27 -1.15 -7.57 0.09
CA ALA A 27 -0.23 -8.43 0.81
C ALA A 27 1.13 -7.74 1.05
N SER A 28 1.68 -7.06 0.04
CA SER A 28 2.91 -6.26 0.17
C SER A 28 2.78 -5.20 1.26
N SER A 29 1.64 -4.50 1.32
CA SER A 29 1.37 -3.49 2.34
C SER A 29 1.31 -4.09 3.75
N ILE A 30 0.66 -5.25 3.93
CA ILE A 30 0.62 -5.96 5.22
C ILE A 30 2.01 -6.46 5.62
N TRP A 31 2.78 -7.00 4.66
CA TRP A 31 4.16 -7.42 4.92
C TRP A 31 5.03 -6.27 5.39
N TRP A 32 4.85 -5.07 4.85
CA TRP A 32 5.53 -3.88 5.34
C TRP A 32 5.10 -3.49 6.77
N VAL A 33 3.82 -3.60 7.12
CA VAL A 33 3.35 -3.40 8.51
C VAL A 33 3.99 -4.40 9.47
N ILE A 34 4.05 -5.68 9.09
CA ILE A 34 4.69 -6.74 9.88
C ILE A 34 6.19 -6.47 10.03
N LEU A 35 6.86 -6.03 8.98
CA LEU A 35 8.27 -5.65 9.03
C LEU A 35 8.51 -4.50 10.02
N SER A 36 7.65 -3.48 9.97
CA SER A 36 7.70 -2.33 10.89
C SER A 36 7.44 -2.75 12.34
N PHE A 37 6.47 -3.65 12.55
CA PHE A 37 6.13 -4.18 13.87
C PHE A 37 7.27 -5.03 14.45
N THR A 38 7.79 -5.99 13.69
CA THR A 38 8.91 -6.85 14.13
C THR A 38 10.18 -6.04 14.37
N TRP A 39 10.42 -5.00 13.58
CA TRP A 39 11.50 -4.04 13.83
C TRP A 39 11.32 -3.30 15.16
N PHE A 40 10.11 -2.84 15.47
CA PHE A 40 9.80 -2.26 16.79
C PHE A 40 10.01 -3.27 17.93
N LEU A 41 9.58 -4.53 17.79
CA LEU A 41 9.80 -5.57 18.80
C LEU A 41 11.30 -5.78 19.06
N ALA A 42 12.11 -5.83 18.01
CA ALA A 42 13.56 -5.97 18.12
C ALA A 42 14.20 -4.73 18.76
N ALA A 43 13.82 -3.52 18.31
CA ALA A 43 14.43 -2.25 18.72
C ALA A 43 13.99 -1.77 20.11
N GLY A 44 12.69 -1.86 20.40
CA GLY A 44 12.07 -1.35 21.63
C GLY A 44 11.98 -2.39 22.73
N LEU A 45 11.54 -3.60 22.39
CA LEU A 45 11.34 -4.67 23.37
C LEU A 45 12.53 -5.64 23.46
N LYS A 46 13.57 -5.42 22.66
CA LYS A 46 14.80 -6.24 22.62
C LYS A 46 14.52 -7.73 22.36
N TRP A 47 13.46 -8.04 21.60
CA TRP A 47 13.16 -9.41 21.25
C TRP A 47 14.29 -10.02 20.41
N GLY A 48 14.70 -11.24 20.76
CA GLY A 48 15.63 -12.03 19.95
C GLY A 48 14.96 -12.69 18.75
N ASN A 49 15.76 -13.16 17.79
CA ASN A 49 15.25 -13.82 16.58
C ASN A 49 14.40 -15.07 16.91
N GLU A 50 14.74 -15.81 17.96
CA GLU A 50 13.99 -17.00 18.41
C GLU A 50 12.58 -16.62 18.88
N ALA A 51 12.46 -15.51 19.62
CA ALA A 51 11.16 -15.00 20.06
C ALA A 51 10.32 -14.50 18.87
N ILE A 52 10.92 -13.87 17.87
CA ILE A 52 10.16 -13.45 16.66
C ILE A 52 9.73 -14.67 15.84
N ALA A 53 10.62 -15.67 15.70
CA ALA A 53 10.36 -16.87 14.93
C ALA A 53 9.22 -17.72 15.51
N SER A 54 9.06 -17.76 16.84
CA SER A 54 7.96 -18.50 17.47
C SER A 54 6.57 -17.93 17.13
N TYR A 55 6.48 -16.63 16.79
CA TYR A 55 5.23 -15.99 16.36
C TYR A 55 5.08 -15.88 14.83
N ALA A 56 6.03 -16.37 14.05
CA ALA A 56 6.03 -16.22 12.58
C ALA A 56 4.73 -16.76 11.95
N GLN A 57 4.20 -17.88 12.44
CA GLN A 57 2.94 -18.45 11.95
C GLN A 57 1.78 -17.46 11.99
N TYR A 58 1.65 -16.67 13.07
CA TYR A 58 0.61 -15.65 13.19
C TYR A 58 0.82 -14.50 12.20
N PHE A 59 2.07 -14.08 11.99
CA PHE A 59 2.40 -13.03 11.02
C PHE A 59 2.07 -13.47 9.59
N HIS A 60 2.48 -14.67 9.19
CA HIS A 60 2.15 -15.22 7.88
C HIS A 60 0.64 -15.39 7.71
N LEU A 61 -0.07 -15.86 8.73
CA LEU A 61 -1.53 -16.00 8.68
C LEU A 61 -2.21 -14.66 8.43
N ALA A 62 -1.85 -13.61 9.18
CA ALA A 62 -2.39 -12.27 8.98
C ALA A 62 -2.03 -11.71 7.59
N ALA A 63 -0.79 -11.90 7.13
CA ALA A 63 -0.30 -11.42 5.85
C ALA A 63 -1.05 -11.98 4.64
N TRP A 64 -1.59 -13.19 4.75
CA TRP A 64 -2.33 -13.83 3.66
C TRP A 64 -3.84 -13.75 3.81
N LEU A 65 -4.37 -13.89 5.04
CA LEU A 65 -5.82 -13.86 5.24
C LEU A 65 -6.43 -12.48 5.06
N ILE A 66 -5.76 -11.41 5.51
CA ILE A 66 -6.32 -10.05 5.39
C ILE A 66 -6.49 -9.67 3.91
N PRO A 67 -5.47 -9.78 3.03
CA PRO A 67 -5.63 -9.53 1.59
C PRO A 67 -6.65 -10.46 0.94
N THR A 68 -6.71 -11.73 1.35
CA THR A 68 -7.72 -12.69 0.85
C THR A 68 -9.13 -12.17 1.15
N PHE A 69 -9.40 -11.77 2.39
CA PHE A 69 -10.70 -11.25 2.78
C PHE A 69 -11.06 -9.97 2.02
N GLN A 70 -10.12 -9.04 1.89
CA GLN A 70 -10.31 -7.82 1.09
C GLN A 70 -10.65 -8.16 -0.37
N THR A 71 -9.91 -9.11 -0.97
CA THR A 71 -10.10 -9.53 -2.36
C THR A 71 -11.48 -10.16 -2.56
N VAL A 72 -11.88 -11.06 -1.67
CA VAL A 72 -13.22 -11.68 -1.68
C VAL A 72 -14.31 -10.62 -1.52
N ALA A 73 -14.12 -9.65 -0.62
CA ALA A 73 -15.09 -8.57 -0.43
C ALA A 73 -15.31 -7.74 -1.72
N VAL A 74 -14.22 -7.39 -2.42
CA VAL A 74 -14.30 -6.69 -3.72
C VAL A 74 -15.04 -7.53 -4.77
N LEU A 75 -14.75 -8.83 -4.84
CA LEU A 75 -15.40 -9.74 -5.79
C LEU A 75 -16.90 -9.89 -5.47
N LEU A 76 -17.28 -10.01 -4.19
CA LEU A 76 -18.69 -10.09 -3.79
C LEU A 76 -19.44 -8.79 -4.08
N ALA A 77 -18.77 -7.64 -3.95
CA ALA A 77 -19.32 -6.34 -4.30
C ALA A 77 -19.40 -6.10 -5.82
N GLN A 78 -18.87 -7.01 -6.65
CA GLN A 78 -18.78 -6.86 -8.11
C GLN A 78 -18.14 -5.51 -8.51
N ALA A 79 -17.15 -5.06 -7.74
CA ALA A 79 -16.55 -3.73 -7.83
C ALA A 79 -15.28 -3.69 -8.72
N VAL A 80 -15.07 -4.69 -9.57
CA VAL A 80 -13.90 -4.80 -10.44
C VAL A 80 -14.21 -4.17 -11.79
N ASP A 81 -13.46 -3.14 -12.16
CA ASP A 81 -13.64 -2.37 -13.39
C ASP A 81 -12.36 -2.34 -14.23
N GLY A 82 -12.49 -2.28 -15.54
CA GLY A 82 -11.35 -2.12 -16.45
C GLY A 82 -10.96 -0.65 -16.61
N ASP A 83 -9.66 -0.35 -16.59
CA ASP A 83 -9.13 0.95 -17.02
C ASP A 83 -8.64 0.86 -18.48
N PRO A 84 -9.27 1.58 -19.42
CA PRO A 84 -8.87 1.56 -20.83
C PRO A 84 -7.50 2.19 -21.09
N VAL A 85 -6.97 3.02 -20.19
CA VAL A 85 -5.69 3.71 -20.37
C VAL A 85 -4.52 2.81 -19.99
N SER A 86 -4.56 2.21 -18.80
CA SER A 86 -3.52 1.29 -18.33
C SER A 86 -3.68 -0.15 -18.84
N GLY A 87 -4.87 -0.51 -19.34
CA GLY A 87 -5.16 -1.85 -19.83
C GLY A 87 -5.23 -2.91 -18.72
N ILE A 88 -5.43 -2.50 -17.47
CA ILE A 88 -5.58 -3.41 -16.32
C ILE A 88 -7.02 -3.38 -15.76
N CYS A 89 -7.36 -4.42 -15.02
CA CYS A 89 -8.58 -4.45 -14.22
C CYS A 89 -8.25 -4.22 -12.75
N TYR A 90 -8.96 -3.27 -12.13
CA TYR A 90 -8.75 -2.87 -10.75
C TYR A 90 -10.05 -2.38 -10.13
N VAL A 91 -10.08 -2.25 -8.80
CA VAL A 91 -11.26 -1.73 -8.09
C VAL A 91 -11.20 -0.21 -8.02
N GLY A 92 -12.33 0.43 -8.29
CA GLY A 92 -12.47 1.88 -8.12
C GLY A 92 -11.98 2.73 -9.29
N ASN A 93 -11.80 2.14 -10.48
CA ASN A 93 -11.45 2.90 -11.69
C ASN A 93 -12.59 3.80 -12.17
N MET A 94 -13.85 3.34 -12.08
CA MET A 94 -15.03 4.11 -12.51
C MET A 94 -15.90 4.57 -11.34
N ASN A 95 -15.72 3.99 -10.15
CA ASN A 95 -16.50 4.30 -8.96
C ASN A 95 -15.59 4.69 -7.78
N MET A 96 -15.67 5.96 -7.39
CA MET A 96 -14.80 6.59 -6.39
C MET A 96 -15.17 6.14 -4.97
N GLU A 97 -16.41 5.70 -4.74
CA GLU A 97 -16.81 5.09 -3.48
C GLU A 97 -16.08 3.74 -3.28
N ASN A 98 -15.97 2.94 -4.35
CA ASN A 98 -15.21 1.69 -4.33
C ASN A 98 -13.71 1.95 -4.13
N LEU A 99 -13.15 2.97 -4.81
CA LEU A 99 -11.75 3.39 -4.62
C LEU A 99 -11.49 3.76 -3.16
N ARG A 100 -12.37 4.60 -2.58
CA ARG A 100 -12.26 5.04 -1.19
C ARG A 100 -12.31 3.88 -0.21
N THR A 101 -13.26 2.97 -0.40
CA THR A 101 -13.57 1.89 0.55
C THR A 101 -12.57 0.74 0.46
N PHE A 102 -12.23 0.30 -0.75
CA PHE A 102 -11.42 -0.91 -0.95
C PHE A 102 -9.93 -0.64 -1.15
N VAL A 103 -9.52 0.61 -1.42
CA VAL A 103 -8.12 0.95 -1.69
C VAL A 103 -7.61 1.99 -0.69
N LEU A 104 -8.16 3.21 -0.70
CA LEU A 104 -7.65 4.31 0.13
C LEU A 104 -7.77 4.03 1.63
N ALA A 105 -8.94 3.58 2.11
CA ALA A 105 -9.14 3.32 3.52
C ALA A 105 -8.18 2.23 4.06
N PRO A 106 -8.04 1.05 3.44
CA PRO A 106 -7.05 0.07 3.87
C PRO A 106 -5.61 0.57 3.80
N LEU A 107 -5.19 1.19 2.69
CA LEU A 107 -3.82 1.70 2.55
C LEU A 107 -3.49 2.76 3.60
N PHE A 108 -4.44 3.63 3.92
CA PHE A 108 -4.27 4.64 4.96
C PHE A 108 -4.15 4.01 6.35
N VAL A 109 -4.98 3.01 6.68
CA VAL A 109 -4.88 2.26 7.93
C VAL A 109 -3.53 1.57 8.04
N TYR A 110 -3.09 0.87 6.98
CA TYR A 110 -1.80 0.19 6.97
C TYR A 110 -0.65 1.18 7.17
N LEU A 111 -0.66 2.30 6.44
CA LEU A 111 0.35 3.35 6.57
C LEU A 111 0.40 3.92 8.00
N LEU A 112 -0.75 4.25 8.60
CA LEU A 112 -0.81 4.77 9.97
C LEU A 112 -0.27 3.76 11.00
N VAL A 113 -0.68 2.51 10.90
CA VAL A 113 -0.22 1.46 11.83
C VAL A 113 1.28 1.23 11.68
N GLY A 114 1.77 1.04 10.46
CA GLY A 114 3.20 0.80 10.21
C GLY A 114 4.07 2.00 10.58
N THR A 115 3.67 3.23 10.25
CA THR A 115 4.40 4.44 10.65
C THR A 115 4.43 4.62 12.17
N THR A 116 3.35 4.28 12.87
CA THR A 116 3.34 4.32 14.35
C THR A 116 4.39 3.37 14.93
N PHE A 117 4.51 2.14 14.42
CA PHE A 117 5.55 1.21 14.85
C PHE A 117 6.97 1.70 14.49
N LEU A 118 7.15 2.30 13.30
CA LEU A 118 8.44 2.89 12.92
C LEU A 118 8.84 4.05 13.83
N LEU A 119 7.91 4.92 14.21
CA LEU A 119 8.19 6.01 15.14
C LEU A 119 8.52 5.47 16.53
N ALA A 120 7.74 4.51 17.04
CA ALA A 120 8.00 3.88 18.34
C ALA A 120 9.36 3.17 18.39
N GLY A 121 9.73 2.46 17.32
CA GLY A 121 11.03 1.79 17.22
C GLY A 121 12.19 2.81 17.14
N PHE A 122 12.01 3.89 16.39
CA PHE A 122 13.01 4.96 16.29
C PHE A 122 13.23 5.61 17.66
N VAL A 123 12.17 6.06 18.34
CA VAL A 123 12.24 6.64 19.70
C VAL A 123 12.95 5.69 20.68
N SER A 124 12.67 4.39 20.60
CA SER A 124 13.30 3.40 21.46
C SER A 124 14.80 3.28 21.21
N LEU A 125 15.24 3.28 19.95
CA LEU A 125 16.67 3.27 19.59
C LEU A 125 17.39 4.52 20.10
N PHE A 126 16.80 5.71 19.95
CA PHE A 126 17.42 6.95 20.47
C PHE A 126 17.54 6.92 21.99
N ARG A 127 16.53 6.44 22.70
CA ARG A 127 16.56 6.33 24.16
C ARG A 127 17.70 5.43 24.63
N ILE A 128 17.86 4.26 23.99
CA ILE A 128 18.92 3.30 24.31
C ILE A 128 20.30 3.90 24.01
N ARG A 129 20.51 4.47 22.82
CA ARG A 129 21.79 5.09 22.44
C ARG A 129 22.17 6.25 23.36
N ASN A 130 21.20 7.06 23.79
CA ASN A 130 21.45 8.19 24.67
C ASN A 130 21.84 7.76 26.10
N VAL A 131 21.28 6.64 26.60
CA VAL A 131 21.66 6.07 27.91
C VAL A 131 23.03 5.40 27.85
N ILE A 132 23.31 4.63 26.80
CA ILE A 132 24.61 3.94 26.63
C ILE A 132 25.76 4.96 26.48
N LYS A 133 25.55 6.02 25.69
CA LYS A 133 26.54 7.09 25.51
C LYS A 133 26.84 7.84 26.83
N LYS A 134 25.91 7.83 27.79
CA LYS A 134 26.10 8.39 29.13
C LYS A 134 26.77 7.42 30.11
N GLN A 135 26.77 6.11 29.84
CA GLN A 135 27.29 5.07 30.75
C GLN A 135 28.66 4.50 30.37
N GLY A 136 29.27 4.91 29.25
CA GLY A 136 30.69 4.60 28.95
C GLY A 136 31.05 3.10 28.87
N GLY A 137 30.06 2.22 28.66
CA GLY A 137 30.25 0.77 28.77
C GLY A 137 30.76 0.12 27.49
N ASP A 138 32.08 0.13 27.29
CA ASP A 138 32.79 -0.86 26.48
C ASP A 138 32.69 -2.24 27.17
N GLY A 139 32.24 -3.28 26.46
CA GLY A 139 32.43 -4.65 26.98
C GLY A 139 31.60 -5.82 26.48
N ALA A 140 30.62 -5.67 25.57
CA ALA A 140 29.78 -6.81 25.14
C ALA A 140 29.50 -6.88 23.62
N GLY A 141 30.45 -6.43 22.79
CA GLY A 141 30.08 -5.86 21.48
C GLY A 141 29.97 -6.77 20.24
N SER A 142 30.56 -7.97 20.18
CA SER A 142 30.71 -8.65 18.87
C SER A 142 29.42 -9.23 18.26
N LYS A 143 28.57 -9.89 19.07
CA LYS A 143 27.30 -10.48 18.60
C LYS A 143 26.16 -9.46 18.55
N ALA A 144 26.16 -8.50 19.47
CA ALA A 144 25.16 -7.43 19.52
C ALA A 144 25.32 -6.43 18.36
N ASP A 145 26.55 -6.10 17.96
CA ASP A 145 26.82 -5.17 16.85
C ASP A 145 26.34 -5.71 15.49
N LYS A 146 26.38 -7.02 15.28
CA LYS A 146 25.82 -7.66 14.06
C LYS A 146 24.29 -7.55 14.02
N LEU A 147 23.62 -7.76 15.15
CA LEU A 147 22.17 -7.63 15.27
C LEU A 147 21.74 -6.16 15.12
N GLU A 148 22.48 -5.22 15.72
CA GLU A 148 22.22 -3.78 15.59
C GLU A 148 22.36 -3.30 14.14
N LYS A 149 23.41 -3.74 13.42
CA LYS A 149 23.59 -3.42 11.99
C LYS A 149 22.46 -3.98 11.12
N LEU A 150 22.00 -5.20 11.40
CA LEU A 150 20.87 -5.81 10.70
C LEU A 150 19.58 -5.01 10.95
N MET A 151 19.34 -4.61 12.19
CA MET A 151 18.17 -3.83 12.58
C MET A 151 18.16 -2.43 11.97
N ILE A 152 19.30 -1.74 11.90
CA ILE A 152 19.40 -0.43 11.23
C ILE A 152 19.06 -0.57 9.74
N ARG A 153 19.58 -1.61 9.08
CA ARG A 153 19.30 -1.86 7.66
C ARG A 153 17.81 -2.10 7.39
N ILE A 154 17.16 -2.92 8.22
CA ILE A 154 15.71 -3.18 8.14
C ILE A 154 14.91 -1.90 8.36
N GLY A 155 15.32 -1.06 9.33
CA GLY A 155 14.70 0.23 9.59
C GLY A 155 14.78 1.18 8.39
N ILE A 156 15.95 1.32 7.77
CA ILE A 156 16.14 2.16 6.57
C ILE A 156 15.24 1.67 5.44
N PHE A 157 15.22 0.36 5.16
CA PHE A 157 14.36 -0.20 4.11
C PHE A 157 12.87 0.09 4.37
N SER A 158 12.43 -0.02 5.62
CA SER A 158 11.05 0.23 6.01
C SER A 158 10.65 1.71 5.86
N VAL A 159 11.56 2.64 6.16
CA VAL A 159 11.36 4.09 5.91
C VAL A 159 11.37 4.41 4.43
N LEU A 160 12.24 3.78 3.62
CA LEU A 160 12.25 4.00 2.18
C LEU A 160 10.95 3.54 1.50
N TYR A 161 10.27 2.53 2.05
CA TYR A 161 8.97 2.07 1.54
C TYR A 161 7.82 3.05 1.83
N THR A 162 7.89 3.87 2.90
CA THR A 162 6.80 4.82 3.19
C THR A 162 6.67 5.90 2.12
N VAL A 163 7.78 6.30 1.51
CA VAL A 163 7.80 7.33 0.46
C VAL A 163 6.92 6.93 -0.75
N PRO A 164 7.17 5.82 -1.46
CA PRO A 164 6.31 5.42 -2.58
C PRO A 164 4.88 5.12 -2.12
N ALA A 165 4.65 4.55 -0.93
CA ALA A 165 3.31 4.31 -0.41
C ALA A 165 2.51 5.61 -0.22
N THR A 166 3.12 6.65 0.36
CA THR A 166 2.48 7.97 0.52
C THR A 166 2.20 8.64 -0.83
N ILE A 167 3.10 8.49 -1.80
CA ILE A 167 2.91 9.01 -3.17
C ILE A 167 1.71 8.31 -3.82
N VAL A 168 1.61 6.98 -3.74
CA VAL A 168 0.48 6.21 -4.29
C VAL A 168 -0.85 6.66 -3.67
N ILE A 169 -0.91 6.83 -2.35
CA ILE A 169 -2.11 7.38 -1.68
C ILE A 169 -2.41 8.79 -2.18
N GLY A 170 -1.39 9.64 -2.33
CA GLY A 170 -1.53 10.99 -2.89
C GLY A 170 -2.11 10.99 -4.30
N CYS A 171 -1.65 10.08 -5.17
CA CYS A 171 -2.18 9.91 -6.52
C CYS A 171 -3.66 9.49 -6.49
N HIS A 172 -4.04 8.52 -5.65
CA HIS A 172 -5.43 8.10 -5.53
C HIS A 172 -6.34 9.17 -4.91
N LEU A 173 -5.82 10.00 -3.99
CA LEU A 173 -6.57 11.15 -3.46
C LEU A 173 -6.77 12.23 -4.53
N TYR A 174 -5.74 12.49 -5.34
CA TYR A 174 -5.83 13.40 -6.48
C TYR A 174 -6.86 12.91 -7.49
N GLU A 175 -6.78 11.64 -7.88
CA GLU A 175 -7.77 11.00 -8.74
C GLU A 175 -9.18 11.12 -8.14
N ASN A 176 -9.38 10.72 -6.89
CA ASN A 176 -10.68 10.80 -6.24
C ASN A 176 -11.26 12.22 -6.18
N ALA A 177 -10.43 13.27 -6.10
CA ALA A 177 -10.88 14.64 -6.04
C ALA A 177 -11.32 15.20 -7.41
N PHE A 178 -10.64 14.80 -8.49
CA PHE A 178 -10.82 15.41 -9.82
C PHE A 178 -11.53 14.48 -10.84
N HIS A 179 -11.73 13.20 -10.51
CA HIS A 179 -12.31 12.21 -11.43
C HIS A 179 -13.68 12.63 -11.99
N GLU A 180 -14.59 13.13 -11.14
CA GLU A 180 -15.92 13.59 -11.56
C GLU A 180 -15.86 14.75 -12.55
N GLU A 181 -14.92 15.68 -12.35
CA GLU A 181 -14.75 16.83 -13.24
C GLU A 181 -14.22 16.39 -14.61
N TRP A 182 -13.28 15.44 -14.62
CA TRP A 182 -12.74 14.85 -15.84
C TRP A 182 -13.82 14.13 -16.65
N LEU A 183 -14.61 13.26 -16.01
CA LEU A 183 -15.69 12.54 -16.66
C LEU A 183 -16.76 13.48 -17.23
N ARG A 184 -17.18 14.50 -16.47
CA ARG A 184 -18.16 15.50 -16.95
C ARG A 184 -17.64 16.27 -18.15
N SER A 185 -16.38 16.67 -18.13
CA SER A 185 -15.76 17.40 -19.24
C SER A 185 -15.65 16.55 -20.53
N ALA A 186 -15.46 15.23 -20.39
CA ALA A 186 -15.37 14.29 -21.51
C ALA A 186 -16.75 13.95 -22.11
N ALA A 187 -17.79 13.92 -21.27
CA ALA A 187 -19.16 13.60 -21.71
C ALA A 187 -19.87 14.76 -22.43
N CYS A 188 -19.49 16.02 -22.17
CA CYS A 188 -20.11 17.19 -22.79
C CYS A 188 -19.54 17.50 -24.18
N THR A 189 -20.37 17.46 -25.23
CA THR A 189 -20.00 17.71 -26.63
C THR A 189 -20.19 19.15 -27.12
N CYS A 190 -20.56 20.09 -26.25
CA CYS A 190 -20.86 21.48 -26.65
C CYS A 190 -19.59 22.30 -26.98
N THR A 191 -19.66 23.14 -28.03
CA THR A 191 -18.53 23.90 -28.59
C THR A 191 -17.90 24.90 -27.61
N GLU A 192 -18.67 25.54 -26.72
CA GLU A 192 -18.14 26.42 -25.66
C GLU A 192 -17.37 25.65 -24.57
N SER A 193 -17.73 24.40 -24.32
CA SER A 193 -17.09 23.56 -23.30
C SER A 193 -15.70 23.06 -23.68
N ARG A 194 -15.28 23.18 -24.96
CA ARG A 194 -13.91 22.80 -25.39
C ARG A 194 -12.84 23.71 -24.79
N ILE A 195 -13.16 24.97 -24.50
CA ILE A 195 -12.21 25.94 -23.93
C ILE A 195 -11.99 25.65 -22.43
N THR A 196 -13.04 25.27 -21.69
CA THR A 196 -12.97 24.84 -20.28
C THR A 196 -12.46 23.41 -20.11
N SER A 197 -12.72 22.51 -21.07
CA SER A 197 -12.19 21.13 -21.10
C SER A 197 -10.66 21.10 -21.04
N ASN A 198 -9.97 22.00 -21.73
CA ASN A 198 -8.49 22.07 -21.67
C ASN A 198 -7.93 22.38 -20.28
N LYS A 199 -8.71 23.02 -19.40
CA LYS A 199 -8.29 23.39 -18.05
C LYS A 199 -8.53 22.29 -17.01
N SER A 200 -9.39 21.33 -17.34
CA SER A 200 -9.95 20.34 -16.42
C SER A 200 -9.54 18.91 -16.82
N ARG A 201 -8.38 18.75 -17.46
CA ARG A 201 -7.85 17.45 -17.89
C ARG A 201 -6.88 16.90 -16.84
N PRO A 202 -6.71 15.56 -16.75
CA PRO A 202 -5.63 14.99 -15.95
C PRO A 202 -4.28 15.49 -16.48
N LEU A 203 -3.30 15.64 -15.59
CA LEU A 203 -1.96 16.20 -15.88
C LEU A 203 -1.22 15.50 -17.04
N TYR A 204 -1.63 14.28 -17.41
CA TYR A 204 -1.02 13.46 -18.44
C TYR A 204 -1.92 13.22 -19.67
N SER A 205 -3.04 13.94 -19.85
CA SER A 205 -3.95 13.67 -20.97
C SER A 205 -3.21 13.70 -22.31
N VAL A 206 -3.08 12.55 -22.96
CA VAL A 206 -2.49 12.45 -24.29
C VAL A 206 -3.59 12.83 -25.28
N LEU A 207 -3.44 14.03 -25.85
CA LEU A 207 -4.22 14.69 -26.92
C LEU A 207 -5.49 13.99 -27.42
#